data_AF-A0A962V9S0-F1
#
_entry.id   AF-A0A962V9S0-F1
#
_cell.length_a   1.000
_cell.length_b   1.000
_cell.length_c   1.000
_cell.angle_alpha   90.00
_cell.angle_beta   90.00
_cell.angle_gamma   90.00
#
_symmetry.space_group_name_H-M   'P 1'
#
loop_
_entity.id
_entity.type
_entity.pdbx_description
1 polymer ?
#
loop_
_entity_poly.entity_id
_entity_poly.type
_entity_poly.pdbx_seq_one_letter_code
_entity_poly.pdbx_strand_id
1 'polypeptide(L)'
;MVDTVQLEREMAAMAGRGTTILQRFMEKTGRRHQTVHLPDLYVDPAAALLECSASQLRKLDREGEIPAPRTVQTGSLARRVYNYNEINHIRMALGKSPSKIGQRSPICIAFSCLKGGSGKS
;
A
#
# COMPACT_ATOMS: atom_id res chain seq x y z
N MET A 1 -2.57 22.80 -52.45
CA MET A 1 -2.35 23.63 -51.24
C MET A 1 -3.27 23.04 -50.18
N VAL A 2 -2.73 22.41 -49.13
CA VAL A 2 -3.58 21.84 -48.07
C VAL A 2 -4.24 22.99 -47.33
N ASP A 3 -5.56 22.97 -47.23
CA ASP A 3 -6.31 23.99 -46.50
C ASP A 3 -6.01 23.85 -44.99
N THR A 4 -5.11 24.70 -44.50
CA THR A 4 -4.63 24.72 -43.12
C THR A 4 -5.77 24.89 -42.12
N VAL A 5 -6.84 25.57 -42.49
CA VAL A 5 -8.02 25.77 -41.63
C VAL A 5 -8.80 24.47 -41.45
N GLN A 6 -8.86 23.64 -42.49
CA GLN A 6 -9.52 22.34 -42.41
C GLN A 6 -8.70 21.33 -41.59
N LEU A 7 -7.38 21.36 -41.72
CA LEU A 7 -6.47 20.53 -40.93
C LEU A 7 -6.58 20.86 -39.42
N GLU A 8 -6.62 22.13 -39.05
CA GLU A 8 -6.78 22.57 -37.66
C GLU A 8 -8.12 22.12 -37.06
N ARG A 9 -9.21 22.19 -37.83
CA ARG A 9 -10.53 21.71 -37.40
C ARG A 9 -10.55 20.20 -37.16
N GLU A 10 -9.91 19.43 -38.03
CA GLU A 10 -9.80 17.98 -37.86
C GLU A 10 -8.94 17.62 -36.65
N MET A 11 -7.84 18.33 -36.40
CA MET A 11 -7.00 18.15 -35.20
C MET A 11 -7.76 18.50 -33.92
N ALA A 12 -8.52 19.60 -33.90
CA ALA A 12 -9.34 19.99 -32.76
C ALA A 12 -10.44 18.94 -32.48
N ALA A 13 -11.07 18.41 -33.54
CA ALA A 13 -12.07 17.36 -33.41
C ALA A 13 -11.46 16.04 -32.90
N MET A 14 -10.25 15.69 -33.34
CA MET A 14 -9.50 14.53 -32.83
C MET A 14 -9.13 14.70 -31.37
N ALA A 15 -8.64 15.88 -30.98
CA ALA A 15 -8.32 16.20 -29.59
C ALA A 15 -9.56 16.09 -28.69
N GLY A 16 -10.70 16.67 -29.10
CA GLY A 16 -11.96 16.59 -28.35
C GLY A 16 -12.46 15.15 -28.16
N ARG A 17 -12.37 14.30 -29.20
CA ARG A 17 -12.68 12.87 -29.09
C ARG A 17 -11.72 12.15 -28.14
N GLY A 18 -10.42 12.45 -28.22
CA GLY A 18 -9.40 11.91 -27.30
C GLY A 18 -9.70 12.23 -25.85
N THR A 19 -10.01 13.49 -25.54
CA THR A 19 -10.39 13.93 -24.19
C THR A 19 -11.64 13.21 -23.68
N THR A 20 -12.65 13.03 -24.54
CA THR A 20 -13.89 12.32 -24.19
C THR A 20 -13.63 10.85 -23.83
N ILE A 21 -12.75 10.18 -24.58
CA ILE A 21 -12.35 8.80 -24.31
C ILE A 21 -11.59 8.69 -22.99
N LEU A 22 -10.64 9.61 -22.73
CA LEU A 22 -9.88 9.66 -21.47
C LEU A 22 -10.80 9.88 -20.27
N GLN A 23 -11.78 10.80 -20.37
CA GLN A 23 -12.73 11.06 -19.30
C GLN A 23 -13.59 9.82 -18.99
N ARG A 24 -14.10 9.14 -20.02
CA ARG A 24 -14.84 7.87 -19.86
C ARG A 24 -13.98 6.76 -19.26
N PHE A 25 -12.68 6.73 -19.60
CA PHE A 25 -11.74 5.78 -19.04
C PHE A 25 -11.52 6.06 -17.54
N MET A 26 -11.24 7.32 -17.17
CA MET A 26 -11.09 7.74 -15.77
C MET A 26 -12.33 7.45 -14.92
N GLU A 27 -13.53 7.72 -15.44
CA GLU A 27 -14.79 7.40 -14.75
C GLU A 27 -14.98 5.90 -14.50
N LYS A 28 -14.46 5.06 -15.41
CA LYS A 28 -14.53 3.60 -15.28
C LYS A 28 -13.42 3.02 -14.41
N THR A 29 -12.20 3.56 -14.47
CA THR A 29 -11.04 3.07 -13.71
C THR A 29 -10.98 3.59 -12.28
N GLY A 30 -11.53 4.77 -12.00
CA GLY A 30 -11.68 5.29 -10.63
C GLY A 30 -12.51 4.39 -9.71
N ARG A 31 -13.22 3.39 -10.26
CA ARG A 31 -14.00 2.39 -9.52
C ARG A 31 -13.31 1.05 -9.29
N ARG A 32 -12.15 0.79 -9.90
CA ARG A 32 -11.48 -0.52 -9.84
C ARG A 32 -9.99 -0.37 -9.65
N HIS A 33 -9.58 -0.18 -8.41
CA HIS A 33 -8.28 -0.69 -7.99
C HIS A 33 -8.54 -2.01 -7.26
N GLN A 34 -7.96 -3.09 -7.77
CA GLN A 34 -7.77 -4.27 -6.93
C GLN A 34 -6.79 -3.83 -5.86
N THR A 35 -7.30 -3.57 -4.67
CA THR A 35 -6.45 -3.29 -3.51
C THR A 35 -5.59 -4.52 -3.32
N VAL A 36 -4.30 -4.41 -3.61
CA VAL A 36 -3.34 -5.47 -3.28
C VAL A 36 -3.28 -5.50 -1.76
N HIS A 37 -3.94 -6.49 -1.18
CA HIS A 37 -3.89 -6.71 0.25
C HIS A 37 -2.53 -7.32 0.59
N LEU A 38 -1.80 -6.65 1.46
CA LEU A 38 -0.63 -7.24 2.10
C LEU A 38 -1.07 -8.51 2.85
N PRO A 39 -0.21 -9.54 2.91
CA PRO A 39 -0.56 -10.80 3.55
C PRO A 39 -0.77 -10.62 5.05
N ASP A 40 -1.72 -11.38 5.58
CA ASP A 40 -1.89 -11.57 7.01
C ASP A 40 -0.78 -12.50 7.56
N LEU A 41 -0.26 -12.17 8.73
CA LEU A 41 0.83 -12.86 9.39
C LEU A 41 0.31 -13.65 10.59
N TYR A 42 0.63 -14.93 10.68
CA TYR A 42 0.38 -15.72 11.90
C TYR A 42 1.27 -15.26 13.06
N VAL A 43 0.99 -15.76 14.26
CA VAL A 43 1.68 -15.39 15.52
C VAL A 43 3.20 -15.49 15.41
N ASP A 44 3.75 -16.57 14.85
CA ASP A 44 5.21 -16.76 14.84
C ASP A 44 5.93 -15.81 13.86
N PRO A 45 5.48 -15.64 12.60
CA PRO A 45 6.01 -14.59 11.72
C PRO A 45 5.84 -13.17 12.29
N ALA A 46 4.70 -12.89 12.92
CA ALA A 46 4.45 -11.61 13.57
C ALA A 46 5.45 -11.34 14.72
N ALA A 47 5.67 -12.33 15.58
CA ALA A 47 6.62 -12.25 16.68
C ALA A 47 8.05 -12.05 16.18
N ALA A 48 8.45 -12.75 15.11
CA ALA A 48 9.75 -12.55 14.48
C ALA A 48 9.93 -11.12 13.94
N LEU A 49 8.91 -10.55 13.28
CA LEU A 49 8.93 -9.18 12.75
C LEU A 49 8.94 -8.09 13.84
N LEU A 50 8.46 -8.43 15.03
CA LEU A 50 8.47 -7.60 16.24
C LEU A 50 9.71 -7.82 17.12
N GLU A 51 10.56 -8.77 16.72
CA GLU A 51 11.72 -9.22 17.48
C GLU A 51 11.34 -9.60 18.93
N CYS A 52 10.19 -10.25 19.11
CA CYS A 52 9.70 -10.70 20.41
C CYS A 52 9.33 -12.18 20.38
N SER A 53 9.09 -12.79 21.55
CA SER A 53 8.59 -14.17 21.59
C SER A 53 7.08 -14.21 21.32
N ALA A 54 6.60 -15.35 20.80
CA ALA A 54 5.16 -15.60 20.67
C ALA A 54 4.43 -15.56 22.03
N SER A 55 5.11 -15.90 23.12
CA SER A 55 4.55 -15.82 24.47
C SER A 55 4.40 -14.37 24.95
N GLN A 56 5.36 -13.49 24.64
CA GLN A 56 5.27 -12.07 24.93
C GLN A 56 4.12 -11.42 24.15
N LEU A 57 3.97 -11.76 22.87
CA LEU A 57 2.85 -11.26 22.06
C LEU A 57 1.48 -11.69 22.63
N ARG A 58 1.35 -12.94 23.07
CA ARG A 58 0.13 -13.43 23.75
C ARG A 58 -0.08 -12.82 25.13
N LYS A 59 0.99 -12.38 25.81
CA LYS A 59 0.91 -11.70 27.10
C LYS A 59 0.30 -10.31 26.92
N LEU A 60 0.80 -9.52 25.98
CA LEU A 60 0.27 -8.19 25.64
C LEU A 60 -1.22 -8.23 25.26
N ASP A 61 -1.61 -9.26 24.50
CA ASP A 61 -3.02 -9.51 24.14
C ASP A 61 -3.88 -9.78 25.38
N ARG A 62 -3.41 -10.65 26.29
CA ARG A 62 -4.12 -10.95 27.55
C ARG A 62 -4.21 -9.74 28.48
N GLU A 63 -3.21 -8.87 28.48
CA GLU A 63 -3.15 -7.65 29.28
C GLU A 63 -3.95 -6.49 28.65
N GLY A 64 -4.43 -6.66 27.42
CA GLY A 64 -5.21 -5.65 26.70
C GLY A 64 -4.37 -4.46 26.23
N GLU A 65 -3.04 -4.59 26.18
CA GLU A 65 -2.13 -3.53 25.74
C GLU A 65 -2.11 -3.34 24.22
N ILE A 66 -2.65 -4.31 23.48
CA ILE A 66 -2.74 -4.29 22.02
C ILE A 66 -4.18 -4.59 21.56
N PRO A 67 -4.57 -4.16 20.35
CA PRO A 67 -5.89 -4.50 19.80
C PRO A 67 -6.11 -6.01 19.74
N ALA A 68 -7.35 -6.44 19.97
CA ALA A 68 -7.72 -7.85 19.91
C ALA A 68 -7.34 -8.45 18.54
N PRO A 69 -6.61 -9.58 18.51
CA PRO A 69 -6.11 -10.16 17.26
C PRO A 69 -7.26 -10.67 16.41
N ARG A 70 -7.18 -10.41 15.10
CA ARG A 70 -8.08 -11.03 14.13
C ARG A 70 -7.83 -12.53 14.09
N THR A 71 -8.88 -13.27 13.78
CA THR A 71 -8.81 -14.72 13.60
C THR A 71 -9.27 -15.12 12.21
N VAL A 72 -8.60 -16.10 11.64
CA VAL A 72 -8.96 -16.73 10.37
C VAL A 72 -9.13 -18.22 10.58
N GLN A 73 -10.12 -18.80 9.93
CA GLN A 73 -10.32 -20.25 9.96
C GLN A 73 -9.25 -20.94 9.13
N THR A 74 -8.51 -21.85 9.75
CA THR A 74 -7.55 -22.73 9.09
C THR A 74 -7.98 -24.17 9.34
N GLY A 75 -8.80 -24.72 8.44
CA GLY A 75 -9.51 -25.98 8.67
C GLY A 75 -10.54 -25.83 9.79
N SER A 76 -10.45 -26.67 10.83
CA SER A 76 -11.32 -26.62 12.02
C SER A 76 -10.82 -25.68 13.11
N LEU A 77 -9.65 -25.06 12.95
CA LEU A 77 -9.01 -24.25 13.97
C LEU A 77 -9.05 -22.76 13.62
N ALA A 78 -9.53 -21.95 14.55
CA ALA A 78 -9.38 -20.50 14.48
C ALA A 78 -7.94 -20.11 14.83
N ARG A 79 -7.20 -19.54 13.87
CA ARG A 79 -5.82 -19.07 14.06
C ARG A 79 -5.76 -17.56 14.11
N ARG A 80 -4.95 -17.02 15.00
CA ARG A 80 -4.71 -15.57 15.14
C ARG A 80 -3.81 -15.07 14.02
N VAL A 81 -4.17 -13.92 13.46
CA VAL A 81 -3.41 -13.25 12.40
C VAL A 81 -3.32 -11.75 12.63
N TYR A 82 -2.27 -11.17 12.06
CA TYR A 82 -1.93 -9.76 12.17
C TYR A 82 -1.59 -9.18 10.78
N ASN A 83 -2.11 -8.00 10.46
CA ASN A 83 -1.65 -7.21 9.32
C ASN A 83 -0.55 -6.25 9.75
N TYR A 84 0.08 -5.59 8.79
CA TYR A 84 1.18 -4.65 9.05
C TYR A 84 0.80 -3.45 9.93
N ASN A 85 -0.46 -3.00 9.93
CA ASN A 85 -0.91 -1.92 10.80
C ASN A 85 -0.97 -2.39 12.26
N GLU A 86 -1.52 -3.57 12.50
CA GLU A 86 -1.55 -4.22 13.81
C GLU A 86 -0.13 -4.46 14.32
N ILE A 87 0.79 -4.94 13.47
CA ILE A 87 2.22 -5.06 13.80
C ILE A 87 2.81 -3.72 14.23
N ASN A 88 2.53 -2.62 13.52
CA ASN A 88 3.04 -1.30 13.91
C ASN A 88 2.48 -0.85 15.27
N HIS A 89 1.21 -1.12 15.56
CA HIS A 89 0.62 -0.81 16.87
C HIS A 89 1.28 -1.62 17.99
N ILE A 90 1.49 -2.92 17.78
CA ILE A 90 2.18 -3.78 18.74
C ILE A 90 3.61 -3.31 18.95
N ARG A 91 4.31 -2.90 17.87
CA ARG A 91 5.65 -2.35 17.94
C ARG A 91 5.71 -1.07 18.79
N MET A 92 4.66 -0.24 18.75
CA MET A 92 4.52 0.93 19.63
C MET A 92 4.31 0.52 21.10
N ALA A 93 3.43 -0.44 21.38
CA ALA A 93 3.21 -0.95 22.74
C ALA A 93 4.50 -1.56 23.34
N LEU A 94 5.30 -2.24 22.51
CA LEU A 94 6.60 -2.77 22.89
C LEU A 94 7.69 -1.69 23.10
N GLY A 95 7.41 -0.42 22.82
CA GLY A 95 8.41 0.65 22.88
C GLY A 95 9.49 0.54 21.79
N LYS A 96 9.28 -0.31 20.78
CA LYS A 96 10.22 -0.57 19.68
C LYS A 96 9.88 0.22 18.41
N SER A 97 8.94 1.15 18.48
CA SER A 97 8.58 1.97 17.33
C SER A 97 9.82 2.73 16.87
N PRO A 98 10.11 2.77 15.56
CA PRO A 98 11.13 3.69 15.08
C PRO A 98 10.79 5.07 15.61
N SER A 99 11.72 5.70 16.34
CA SER A 99 11.52 7.03 16.91
C SER A 99 10.90 7.90 15.82
N LYS A 100 9.72 8.48 16.07
CA LYS A 100 9.21 9.55 15.21
C LYS A 100 10.38 10.49 15.04
N ILE A 101 10.84 10.61 13.80
CA ILE A 101 12.00 11.41 13.48
C ILE A 101 11.53 12.85 13.67
N GLY A 102 11.58 13.34 14.90
CA GLY A 102 11.24 14.71 15.25
C GLY A 102 12.17 15.62 14.47
N GLN A 103 11.60 16.49 13.65
CA GLN A 103 12.28 17.58 12.95
C GLN A 103 13.50 17.22 12.08
N ARG A 104 13.74 15.96 11.67
CA ARG A 104 14.77 15.76 10.62
C ARG A 104 14.19 16.08 9.26
N SER A 105 15.01 16.72 8.44
CA SER A 105 14.74 16.94 7.04
C SER A 105 14.46 15.62 6.33
N PRO A 106 13.55 15.58 5.35
CA PRO A 106 13.33 14.38 4.54
C PRO A 106 14.64 13.96 3.87
N ILE A 107 14.86 12.64 3.75
CA ILE A 107 15.94 12.10 2.95
C ILE A 107 15.45 12.00 1.51
N CYS A 108 16.12 12.69 0.58
CA CYS A 108 15.83 12.58 -0.85
C CYS A 108 16.66 11.45 -1.45
N ILE A 109 15.99 10.44 -2.00
CA ILE A 109 16.62 9.32 -2.70
C ILE A 109 16.18 9.38 -4.16
N ALA A 110 17.13 9.50 -5.09
CA ALA A 110 16.88 9.53 -6.52
C ALA A 110 17.42 8.27 -7.19
N PHE A 111 16.54 7.50 -7.85
CA PHE A 111 16.93 6.38 -8.68
C PHE A 111 17.02 6.83 -10.13
N SER A 112 18.23 6.93 -10.68
CA SER A 112 18.45 7.32 -12.08
C SER A 112 18.99 6.15 -12.89
N CYS A 113 18.27 5.78 -13.94
CA CYS A 113 18.82 4.90 -14.99
C CYS A 113 18.31 5.38 -16.35
N LEU A 114 19.24 5.65 -17.25
CA LEU A 114 18.97 6.13 -18.62
C LEU A 114 18.29 5.08 -19.51
N LYS A 115 18.38 3.79 -19.14
CA LYS A 115 17.73 2.70 -19.87
C LYS A 115 16.24 2.60 -19.47
N GLY A 116 15.37 2.52 -20.47
CA GLY A 116 13.96 2.17 -20.30
C GLY A 116 13.79 0.72 -19.83
N GLY A 117 12.77 0.46 -19.00
CA GLY A 117 12.44 -0.90 -18.54
C GLY A 117 13.27 -1.44 -17.36
N SER A 118 14.04 -0.60 -16.66
CA SER A 118 14.89 -1.05 -15.54
C SER A 118 14.17 -1.14 -14.18
N GLY A 119 12.84 -1.10 -14.15
CA GLY A 119 12.05 -1.25 -12.91
C GLY A 119 12.11 -0.08 -11.92
N LYS A 120 12.36 1.15 -12.39
CA LYS A 120 12.36 2.36 -11.53
C LYS A 120 10.96 2.91 -11.21
N SER A 121 9.94 2.38 -11.88
CA SER A 121 8.57 2.92 -11.93
C SER A 121 7.61 2.09 -11.10
#